data_AF-A0A5A7Y5D8-F1
#
_entry.id   AF-A0A5A7Y5D8-F1
#
_cell.length_a   1.000
_cell.length_b   1.000
_cell.length_c   1.000
_cell.angle_alpha   90.00
_cell.angle_beta   90.00
_cell.angle_gamma   90.00
#
_symmetry.space_group_name_H-M   'P 1'
#
loop_
_entity.id
_entity.type
_entity.pdbx_description
1 polymer ?
#
loop_
_entity_poly.entity_id
_entity_poly.type
_entity_poly.pdbx_seq_one_letter_code
_entity_poly.pdbx_strand_id
1 'polypeptide(L)'
;MIQVCSRCGTRWNVRDRQRVWCPRCQGSLLPPSAEQAPPGPAGPSQRLPAGYRWIAVRPGAPPPARRTNPPLGPTPRYAVIPRWGLQDRFEPPAPATPDQPPKSATRMVQATVAVTMLALAFAVVVHIANYALLLYNRSRLLNPIVAGVATWAGVAASVLVFFALIATTVVLTNWLVVRRASTYAHFGVEDPRPAWQLWVCCLVPLVNLFWAPVFVLELARVEGRLSWLRTPIVVWWCAWWVSFLVSAFSFATSFTSDSQGIANNTVAVTIAYLAALAALLLTVRMYQGFEHQTVDQRPTKRWVVVADDTPKDAEPRDREADDASRAESDRMEPAASGIIST
;
A
#
# COMPACT_ATOMS: atom_id res chain seq x y z
N MET A 1 9.78 -57.80 -0.67
CA MET A 1 9.28 -56.77 -1.60
C MET A 1 9.28 -55.43 -0.88
N ILE A 2 9.80 -54.36 -1.50
CA ILE A 2 9.86 -53.04 -0.88
C ILE A 2 8.92 -52.10 -1.61
N GLN A 3 8.09 -51.36 -0.88
CA GLN A 3 7.32 -50.23 -1.42
C GLN A 3 8.02 -48.93 -1.05
N VAL A 4 8.08 -47.98 -1.98
CA VAL A 4 8.67 -46.66 -1.75
C VAL A 4 7.55 -45.63 -1.75
N CYS A 5 7.56 -44.70 -0.79
CA CYS A 5 6.61 -43.60 -0.79
C CYS A 5 6.98 -42.56 -1.86
N SER A 6 6.01 -42.19 -2.70
CA SER A 6 6.17 -41.16 -3.73
C SER A 6 6.47 -39.76 -3.18
N ARG A 7 6.09 -39.49 -1.92
CA ARG A 7 6.18 -38.16 -1.31
C ARG A 7 7.41 -37.97 -0.43
N CYS A 8 7.73 -38.95 0.41
CA CYS A 8 8.83 -38.84 1.38
C CYS A 8 10.00 -39.80 1.09
N GLY A 9 9.92 -40.62 0.03
CA GLY A 9 10.97 -41.57 -0.33
C GLY A 9 11.21 -42.70 0.66
N THR A 10 10.40 -42.81 1.72
CA THR A 10 10.59 -43.83 2.76
C THR A 10 10.33 -45.22 2.17
N ARG A 11 11.27 -46.14 2.39
CA ARG A 11 11.21 -47.54 1.95
C ARG A 11 10.52 -48.38 3.03
N TRP A 12 9.47 -49.09 2.65
CA TRP A 12 8.66 -49.92 3.54
C TRP A 12 8.73 -51.38 3.11
N ASN A 13 9.03 -52.29 4.05
CA ASN A 13 9.10 -53.71 3.77
C ASN A 13 7.69 -54.33 3.76
N VAL A 14 7.29 -54.95 2.66
CA VAL A 14 6.01 -55.66 2.53
C VAL A 14 6.20 -57.08 3.05
N ARG A 15 5.82 -57.35 4.31
CA ARG A 15 5.80 -58.70 4.89
C ARG A 15 4.48 -59.41 4.63
N ASP A 16 3.36 -58.88 5.14
CA ASP A 16 2.08 -59.62 5.13
C ASP A 16 0.99 -58.99 4.26
N ARG A 17 0.95 -57.66 4.14
CA ARG A 17 -0.06 -56.94 3.33
C ARG A 17 0.51 -55.68 2.70
N GLN A 18 0.21 -55.49 1.42
CA GLN A 18 0.49 -54.25 0.69
C GLN A 18 -0.35 -53.11 1.28
N ARG A 19 0.27 -51.95 1.48
CA ARG A 19 -0.42 -50.74 1.95
C ARG A 19 -0.47 -49.73 0.82
N VAL A 20 -1.61 -49.05 0.70
CA VAL A 20 -1.80 -48.00 -0.31
C VAL A 20 -1.22 -46.65 0.18
N TRP A 21 -1.18 -46.44 1.50
CA TRP A 21 -0.79 -45.17 2.12
C TRP A 21 0.41 -45.34 3.07
N CYS A 22 1.34 -44.40 3.01
CA CYS A 22 2.49 -44.33 3.90
C CYS A 22 2.06 -43.86 5.31
N PRO A 23 2.38 -44.59 6.38
CA PRO A 23 1.99 -44.19 7.74
C PRO A 23 2.70 -42.92 8.23
N ARG A 24 3.83 -42.52 7.61
CA ARG A 24 4.62 -41.36 8.03
C ARG A 24 4.11 -40.03 7.47
N CYS A 25 3.72 -40.01 6.20
CA CYS A 25 3.37 -38.76 5.51
C CYS A 25 2.03 -38.82 4.76
N GLN A 26 1.29 -39.93 4.90
CA GLN A 26 0.05 -40.21 4.17
C GLN A 26 0.18 -40.09 2.64
N GLY A 27 1.40 -40.19 2.10
CA GLY A 27 1.65 -40.22 0.66
C GLY A 27 1.39 -41.60 0.08
N SER A 28 1.13 -41.68 -1.23
CA SER A 28 0.93 -42.96 -1.91
C SER A 28 2.20 -43.82 -1.90
N LEU A 29 2.03 -45.11 -1.59
CA LEU A 29 3.10 -46.10 -1.74
C LEU A 29 3.08 -46.63 -3.17
N LEU A 30 4.22 -46.57 -3.86
CA LEU A 30 4.40 -47.15 -5.19
C LEU A 30 4.21 -48.68 -5.12
N PRO A 31 3.74 -49.32 -6.21
CA PRO A 31 3.62 -50.76 -6.26
C PRO A 31 4.99 -51.42 -6.01
N PRO A 32 5.03 -52.58 -5.34
CA PRO A 32 6.28 -53.22 -4.98
C PRO A 32 7.06 -53.61 -6.24
N SER A 33 8.18 -52.94 -6.47
CA SER A 33 9.16 -53.34 -7.48
C SER A 33 9.90 -54.56 -6.97
N ALA A 34 9.93 -55.64 -7.75
CA ALA A 34 10.97 -56.65 -7.57
C ALA A 34 12.31 -56.01 -7.96
N GLU A 35 13.36 -56.26 -7.18
CA GLU A 35 14.74 -55.89 -7.51
C GLU A 35 15.03 -56.27 -8.97
N GLN A 36 15.70 -55.39 -9.73
CA GLN A 36 16.05 -55.63 -11.13
C GLN A 36 16.77 -56.98 -11.28
N ALA A 37 16.12 -57.93 -11.96
CA ALA A 37 16.78 -59.15 -12.41
C ALA A 37 17.83 -58.79 -13.48
N PRO A 38 18.98 -59.47 -13.51
CA PRO A 38 20.04 -59.21 -14.49
C PRO A 38 19.52 -59.39 -15.93
N PRO A 39 20.10 -58.68 -16.91
CA PRO A 39 19.60 -58.69 -18.29
C PRO A 39 19.80 -60.07 -18.92
N GLY A 40 18.70 -60.82 -19.05
CA GLY A 40 18.62 -62.01 -19.89
C GLY A 40 18.33 -61.64 -21.34
N PRO A 41 18.69 -62.51 -22.31
CA PRO A 41 18.65 -62.18 -23.74
C PRO A 41 17.25 -61.84 -24.24
N ALA A 42 17.22 -60.85 -25.14
CA ALA A 42 16.05 -60.11 -25.59
C ALA A 42 15.02 -60.97 -26.35
N GLY A 43 13.77 -60.92 -25.90
CA GLY A 43 12.57 -61.13 -26.70
C GLY A 43 11.64 -59.93 -26.51
N PRO A 44 10.93 -59.43 -27.55
CA PRO A 44 10.19 -58.18 -27.47
C PRO A 44 8.83 -58.43 -26.82
N SER A 45 8.81 -58.65 -25.52
CA SER A 45 7.64 -58.41 -24.70
C SER A 45 8.03 -57.36 -23.68
N GLN A 46 7.63 -56.10 -23.91
CA GLN A 46 7.64 -55.06 -22.87
C GLN A 46 6.71 -55.51 -21.74
N ARG A 47 7.22 -56.36 -20.84
CA ARG A 47 6.52 -56.70 -19.60
C ARG A 47 6.47 -55.42 -18.79
N LEU A 48 5.27 -54.91 -18.56
CA LEU A 48 5.10 -53.78 -17.66
C LEU A 48 5.65 -54.13 -16.28
N PRO A 49 6.17 -53.13 -15.54
CA PRO A 49 6.54 -53.33 -14.15
C PRO A 49 5.37 -53.95 -13.36
N ALA A 50 5.69 -54.82 -12.41
CA ALA A 50 4.69 -55.46 -11.57
C ALA A 50 3.77 -54.41 -10.91
N GLY A 51 2.46 -54.58 -11.03
CA GLY A 51 1.45 -53.65 -10.51
C GLY A 51 0.82 -52.69 -11.53
N TYR A 52 1.28 -52.69 -12.79
CA TYR A 52 0.64 -51.94 -13.87
C TYR A 52 -0.13 -52.88 -14.80
N ARG A 53 -1.41 -52.56 -15.06
CA ARG A 53 -2.28 -53.26 -16.02
C ARG A 53 -2.57 -52.30 -17.17
N TRP A 54 -2.16 -52.64 -18.40
CA TRP A 54 -2.69 -51.96 -19.57
C TRP A 54 -4.20 -52.19 -19.63
N ILE A 55 -4.94 -51.10 -19.70
CA ILE A 55 -6.37 -51.11 -20.01
C ILE A 55 -6.51 -50.28 -21.28
N ALA A 56 -6.77 -50.95 -22.41
CA ALA A 56 -7.17 -50.27 -23.63
C ALA A 56 -8.60 -49.76 -23.43
N VAL A 57 -8.74 -48.49 -23.08
CA VAL A 57 -10.05 -47.83 -23.06
C VAL A 57 -10.39 -47.49 -24.50
N ARG A 58 -11.61 -47.84 -24.94
CA ARG A 58 -12.12 -47.43 -26.25
C ARG A 58 -12.07 -45.89 -26.29
N PRO A 59 -11.33 -45.27 -27.24
CA PRO A 59 -11.33 -43.83 -27.38
C PRO A 59 -12.78 -43.36 -27.45
N GLY A 60 -13.12 -42.31 -26.69
CA GLY A 60 -14.42 -41.67 -26.80
C GLY A 60 -14.69 -41.23 -28.25
N ALA A 61 -15.94 -40.90 -28.55
CA ALA A 61 -16.34 -40.43 -29.88
C ALA A 61 -15.31 -39.40 -30.42
N PRO A 62 -14.84 -39.55 -31.67
CA PRO A 62 -13.87 -38.63 -32.24
C PRO A 62 -14.35 -37.19 -32.06
N PRO A 63 -13.49 -36.25 -31.64
CA PRO A 63 -13.87 -34.84 -31.64
C PRO A 63 -14.36 -34.47 -33.04
N PRO A 64 -15.41 -33.63 -33.15
CA PRO A 64 -15.97 -33.27 -34.44
C PRO A 64 -14.86 -32.76 -35.36
N ALA A 65 -14.87 -33.23 -36.59
CA ALA A 65 -13.87 -32.85 -37.58
C ALA A 65 -13.76 -31.33 -37.63
N ARG A 66 -12.57 -30.81 -37.37
CA ARG A 66 -12.30 -29.38 -37.45
C ARG A 66 -12.61 -28.96 -38.89
N ARG A 67 -13.48 -27.95 -39.06
CA ARG A 67 -13.73 -27.36 -40.37
C ARG A 67 -12.38 -26.96 -40.96
N THR A 68 -12.01 -27.56 -42.09
CA THR A 68 -10.85 -27.14 -42.86
C THR A 68 -11.13 -25.73 -43.35
N ASN A 69 -10.31 -24.76 -42.94
CA ASN A 69 -10.39 -23.43 -43.53
C ASN A 69 -10.14 -23.55 -45.03
N PRO A 70 -10.91 -22.83 -45.88
CA PRO A 70 -10.61 -22.75 -47.29
C PRO A 70 -9.16 -22.26 -47.49
N PRO A 71 -8.47 -22.72 -48.54
CA PRO A 71 -7.11 -22.28 -48.82
C PRO A 71 -7.10 -20.76 -48.91
N LEU A 72 -6.20 -20.14 -48.14
CA LEU A 72 -5.94 -18.72 -48.25
C LEU A 72 -5.61 -18.45 -49.73
N GLY A 73 -6.30 -17.47 -50.32
CA GLY A 73 -6.05 -17.07 -51.70
C GLY A 73 -4.59 -16.69 -51.95
N PRO A 74 -4.19 -16.47 -53.21
CA PRO A 74 -2.82 -16.09 -53.53
C PRO A 74 -2.38 -14.89 -52.69
N THR A 75 -1.16 -14.95 -52.15
CA THR A 75 -0.57 -13.85 -51.39
C THR A 75 -0.67 -12.55 -52.20
N PRO A 76 -1.31 -11.49 -51.67
CA PRO A 76 -1.45 -10.24 -52.40
C PRO A 76 -0.08 -9.70 -52.85
N ARG A 77 0.06 -9.44 -54.14
CA ARG A 77 1.26 -8.77 -54.68
C ARG A 77 0.98 -7.27 -54.70
N TYR A 78 1.65 -6.55 -53.81
CA TYR A 78 1.61 -5.09 -53.80
C TYR A 78 2.79 -4.57 -54.62
N ALA A 79 2.55 -3.57 -55.47
CA ALA A 79 3.60 -2.89 -56.23
C ALA A 79 4.52 -2.03 -55.32
N VAL A 80 4.08 -1.77 -54.09
CA VAL A 80 4.79 -0.95 -53.09
C VAL A 80 4.69 -1.64 -51.73
N ILE A 81 5.70 -1.47 -50.89
CA ILE A 81 5.72 -1.99 -49.52
C ILE A 81 4.48 -1.46 -48.77
N PRO A 82 3.59 -2.36 -48.29
CA PRO A 82 2.40 -1.92 -47.58
C PRO A 82 2.73 -1.25 -46.24
N ARG A 83 2.02 -0.16 -45.92
CA ARG A 83 2.17 0.59 -44.66
C ARG A 83 1.17 0.22 -43.56
N TRP A 84 0.46 -0.91 -43.70
CA TRP A 84 -0.57 -1.37 -42.74
C TRP A 84 -0.02 -2.05 -41.48
N GLY A 85 1.23 -1.77 -41.10
CA GLY A 85 1.72 -2.12 -39.77
C GLY A 85 1.05 -1.26 -38.69
N LEU A 86 0.99 -1.78 -37.47
CA LEU A 86 0.65 -0.99 -36.29
C LEU A 86 1.69 0.13 -36.17
N GLN A 87 1.30 1.34 -36.58
CA GLN A 87 2.15 2.52 -36.42
C GLN A 87 2.09 2.87 -34.94
N ASP A 88 3.14 2.55 -34.18
CA ASP A 88 3.30 3.03 -32.81
C ASP A 88 3.55 4.53 -32.86
N ARG A 89 2.46 5.30 -32.96
CA ARG A 89 2.49 6.73 -32.72
C ARG A 89 2.60 6.93 -31.22
N PHE A 90 3.82 7.09 -30.75
CA PHE A 90 4.08 7.63 -29.43
C PHE A 90 3.75 9.12 -29.48
N GLU A 91 2.47 9.46 -29.25
CA GLU A 91 2.10 10.82 -28.88
C GLU A 91 2.95 11.17 -27.65
N PRO A 92 3.81 12.21 -27.67
CA PRO A 92 4.45 12.65 -26.44
C PRO A 92 3.33 12.89 -25.43
N PRO A 93 3.40 12.29 -24.23
CA PRO A 93 2.32 12.41 -23.26
C PRO A 93 2.01 13.89 -23.13
N ALA A 94 0.77 14.27 -23.44
CA ALA A 94 0.29 15.63 -23.18
C ALA A 94 0.76 15.97 -21.77
N PRO A 95 1.37 17.16 -21.54
CA PRO A 95 1.95 17.49 -20.24
C PRO A 95 0.85 17.25 -19.21
N ALA A 96 0.97 16.13 -18.50
CA ALA A 96 0.02 15.76 -17.48
C ALA A 96 0.20 16.86 -16.44
N THR A 97 -0.77 17.77 -16.38
CA THR A 97 -0.85 18.69 -15.25
C THR A 97 -0.74 17.79 -14.04
N PRO A 98 0.33 17.91 -13.23
CA PRO A 98 0.50 17.01 -12.12
C PRO A 98 -0.78 17.13 -11.29
N ASP A 99 -1.45 16.00 -11.07
CA ASP A 99 -2.62 15.83 -10.21
C ASP A 99 -2.22 16.08 -8.75
N GLN A 100 -1.61 17.23 -8.49
CA GLN A 100 -1.35 17.70 -7.15
C GLN A 100 -2.70 18.14 -6.62
N PRO A 101 -3.17 17.56 -5.49
CA PRO A 101 -4.36 18.06 -4.85
C PRO A 101 -4.19 19.57 -4.62
N PRO A 102 -5.27 20.36 -4.77
CA PRO A 102 -5.17 21.80 -4.64
C PRO A 102 -4.54 22.13 -3.28
N LYS A 103 -3.43 22.87 -3.28
CA LYS A 103 -2.63 23.21 -2.08
C LYS A 103 -3.48 23.78 -0.92
N SER A 104 -4.63 24.39 -1.25
CA SER A 104 -5.63 24.87 -0.29
C SER A 104 -6.25 23.75 0.56
N ALA A 105 -6.53 22.58 -0.02
CA ALA A 105 -7.10 21.45 0.70
C ALA A 105 -6.12 20.92 1.76
N THR A 106 -4.85 20.73 1.40
CA THR A 106 -3.79 20.32 2.33
C THR A 106 -3.61 21.32 3.47
N ARG A 107 -3.62 22.63 3.18
CA ARG A 107 -3.51 23.68 4.19
C ARG A 107 -4.69 23.68 5.17
N MET A 108 -5.90 23.42 4.66
CA MET A 108 -7.10 23.29 5.49
C MET A 108 -6.99 22.09 6.44
N VAL A 109 -6.59 20.90 5.96
CA VAL A 109 -6.36 19.73 6.82
C VAL A 109 -5.36 20.07 7.93
N GLN A 110 -4.20 20.64 7.56
CA GLN A 110 -3.16 21.00 8.52
C GLN A 110 -3.64 22.01 9.57
N ALA A 111 -4.35 23.06 9.16
CA ALA A 111 -4.88 24.07 10.05
C ALA A 111 -5.93 23.50 11.02
N THR A 112 -6.91 22.75 10.51
CA THR A 112 -7.98 22.17 11.34
C THR A 112 -7.42 21.17 12.35
N VAL A 113 -6.46 20.33 11.93
CA VAL A 113 -5.82 19.37 12.84
C VAL A 113 -4.95 20.09 13.87
N ALA A 114 -4.22 21.13 13.50
CA ALA A 114 -3.44 21.94 14.45
C ALA A 114 -4.32 22.63 15.50
N VAL A 115 -5.44 23.25 15.08
CA VAL A 115 -6.43 23.84 15.98
C VAL A 115 -7.00 22.80 16.95
N THR A 116 -7.27 21.58 16.46
CA THR A 116 -7.81 20.50 17.29
C THR A 116 -6.78 19.98 18.29
N MET A 117 -5.51 19.88 17.92
CA MET A 117 -4.42 19.56 18.85
C MET A 117 -4.28 20.63 19.93
N LEU A 118 -4.36 21.91 19.57
CA LEU A 118 -4.33 23.02 20.52
C LEU A 118 -5.54 22.99 21.47
N ALA A 119 -6.74 22.73 20.95
CA ALA A 119 -7.95 22.60 21.77
C ALA A 119 -7.86 21.43 22.76
N LEU A 120 -7.33 20.28 22.33
CA LEU A 120 -7.09 19.12 23.19
C LEU A 120 -6.04 19.42 24.27
N ALA A 121 -4.92 20.04 23.90
CA ALA A 121 -3.88 20.45 24.84
C ALA A 121 -4.42 21.46 25.87
N PHE A 122 -5.21 22.43 25.42
CA PHE A 122 -5.90 23.38 26.28
C PHE A 122 -6.85 22.69 27.26
N ALA A 123 -7.67 21.74 26.79
CA ALA A 123 -8.56 20.98 27.64
C ALA A 123 -7.80 20.20 28.73
N VAL A 124 -6.69 19.55 28.37
CA VAL A 124 -5.82 18.87 29.35
C VAL A 124 -5.35 19.84 30.44
N VAL A 125 -4.85 21.02 30.05
CA VAL A 125 -4.38 22.04 31.02
C VAL A 125 -5.52 22.50 31.92
N VAL A 126 -6.71 22.75 31.37
CA VAL A 126 -7.90 23.14 32.15
C VAL A 126 -8.29 22.05 33.16
N HIS A 127 -8.29 20.78 32.76
CA HIS A 127 -8.63 19.69 33.68
C HIS A 127 -7.57 19.44 34.75
N ILE A 128 -6.29 19.62 34.43
CA ILE A 128 -5.19 19.59 35.43
C ILE A 128 -5.36 20.74 36.42
N ALA A 129 -5.67 21.96 35.95
CA ALA A 129 -5.93 23.10 36.82
C ALA A 129 -7.13 22.84 37.73
N ASN A 130 -8.22 22.29 37.19
CA ASN A 130 -9.40 21.89 37.97
C ASN A 130 -9.05 20.86 39.04
N TYR A 131 -8.24 19.86 38.71
CA TYR A 131 -7.77 18.88 39.69
C TYR A 131 -6.91 19.53 40.80
N ALA A 132 -6.01 20.44 40.43
CA ALA A 132 -5.20 21.18 41.39
C ALA A 132 -6.06 22.08 42.31
N LEU A 133 -7.09 22.71 41.75
CA LEU A 133 -8.09 23.49 42.49
C LEU A 133 -8.88 22.62 43.47
N LEU A 134 -9.25 21.39 43.09
CA LEU A 134 -9.89 20.43 44.01
C LEU A 134 -8.94 20.05 45.15
N LEU A 135 -7.66 19.81 44.86
CA LEU A 135 -6.66 19.50 45.89
C LEU A 135 -6.44 20.67 46.85
N TYR A 136 -6.43 21.90 46.33
CA TYR A 136 -6.34 23.10 47.16
C TYR A 136 -7.60 23.30 48.02
N ASN A 137 -8.79 23.11 47.44
CA ASN A 137 -10.08 23.22 48.12
C ASN A 137 -10.22 22.24 49.29
N ARG A 138 -9.46 21.12 49.28
CA ARG A 138 -9.41 20.18 50.41
C ARG A 138 -8.87 20.80 51.70
N SER A 139 -7.97 21.78 51.60
CA SER A 139 -7.27 22.38 52.75
C SER A 139 -7.70 23.82 53.05
N ARG A 140 -8.34 24.48 52.09
CA ARG A 140 -8.78 25.88 52.17
C ARG A 140 -10.14 25.99 51.50
N LEU A 141 -11.08 26.74 52.06
CA LEU A 141 -12.34 27.02 51.36
C LEU A 141 -12.07 27.87 50.11
N LEU A 142 -12.41 27.34 48.94
CA LEU A 142 -12.27 28.09 47.69
C LEU A 142 -13.31 29.21 47.61
N ASN A 143 -12.92 30.34 47.02
CA ASN A 143 -13.88 31.39 46.69
C ASN A 143 -14.90 30.84 45.66
N PRO A 144 -16.21 31.03 45.88
CA PRO A 144 -17.27 30.49 45.01
C PRO A 144 -17.18 30.99 43.56
N ILE A 145 -16.65 32.20 43.32
CA ILE A 145 -16.44 32.72 41.97
C ILE A 145 -15.38 31.89 41.23
N VAL A 146 -14.27 31.57 41.91
CA VAL A 146 -13.19 30.75 41.34
C VAL A 146 -13.68 29.33 41.06
N ALA A 147 -14.48 28.76 41.96
CA ALA A 147 -15.11 27.45 41.76
C ALA A 147 -16.06 27.45 40.54
N GLY A 148 -16.85 28.52 40.38
CA GLY A 148 -17.72 28.72 39.24
C GLY A 148 -16.94 28.78 37.92
N VAL A 149 -15.90 29.62 37.87
CA VAL A 149 -15.04 29.77 36.68
C VAL A 149 -14.38 28.45 36.30
N ALA A 150 -13.83 27.71 37.28
CA ALA A 150 -13.18 26.41 37.04
C ALA A 150 -14.14 25.38 36.43
N THR A 151 -15.37 25.34 36.93
CA THR A 151 -16.41 24.44 36.43
C THR A 151 -16.78 24.77 34.99
N TRP A 152 -17.09 26.04 34.70
CA TRP A 152 -17.47 26.49 33.36
C TRP A 152 -16.30 26.43 32.36
N ALA A 153 -15.06 26.61 32.81
CA ALA A 153 -13.88 26.46 31.95
C ALA A 153 -13.75 25.03 31.42
N GLY A 154 -13.99 24.02 32.25
CA GLY A 154 -13.98 22.61 31.83
C GLY A 154 -15.08 22.31 30.80
N VAL A 155 -16.28 22.84 31.01
CA VAL A 155 -17.41 22.70 30.06
C VAL A 155 -17.08 23.40 28.73
N ALA A 156 -16.59 24.64 28.77
CA ALA A 156 -16.21 25.39 27.58
C ALA A 156 -15.09 24.69 26.79
N ALA A 157 -14.09 24.14 27.47
CA ALA A 157 -13.02 23.36 26.84
C ALA A 157 -13.57 22.09 26.18
N SER A 158 -14.52 21.39 26.82
CA SER A 158 -15.17 20.20 26.27
C SER A 158 -15.94 20.51 24.99
N VAL A 159 -16.71 21.61 25.00
CA VAL A 159 -17.47 22.09 23.82
C VAL A 159 -16.54 22.47 22.68
N LEU A 160 -15.45 23.19 22.96
CA LEU A 160 -14.44 23.55 21.97
C LEU A 160 -13.82 22.31 21.33
N VAL A 161 -13.41 21.32 22.13
CA VAL A 161 -12.84 20.06 21.63
C VAL A 161 -13.85 19.31 20.78
N PHE A 162 -15.11 19.25 21.19
CA PHE A 162 -16.17 18.57 20.44
C PHE A 162 -16.31 19.14 19.02
N PHE A 163 -16.45 20.46 18.88
CA PHE A 163 -16.55 21.09 17.55
C PHE A 163 -15.26 20.94 16.73
N ALA A 164 -14.09 21.03 17.36
CA ALA A 164 -12.81 20.85 16.70
C ALA A 164 -12.63 19.41 16.15
N LEU A 165 -13.05 18.40 16.92
CA LEU A 165 -13.05 17.00 16.50
C LEU A 165 -14.02 16.74 15.34
N ILE A 166 -15.21 17.34 15.37
CA ILE A 166 -16.17 17.26 14.24
C ILE A 166 -15.55 17.86 12.99
N ALA A 167 -15.02 19.09 13.08
CA ALA A 167 -14.39 19.77 11.95
C ALA A 167 -13.23 18.94 11.38
N THR A 168 -12.37 18.40 12.24
CA THR A 168 -11.26 17.52 11.83
C THR A 168 -11.77 16.26 11.12
N THR A 169 -12.80 15.62 11.66
CA THR A 169 -13.37 14.39 11.09
C THR A 169 -13.96 14.66 9.70
N VAL A 170 -14.70 15.76 9.53
CA VAL A 170 -15.27 16.19 8.25
C VAL A 170 -14.17 16.47 7.23
N VAL A 171 -13.15 17.23 7.61
CA VAL A 171 -12.04 17.61 6.72
C VAL A 171 -11.21 16.40 6.29
N LEU A 172 -10.91 15.48 7.22
CA LEU A 172 -10.19 14.23 6.90
C LEU A 172 -11.04 13.29 6.04
N THR A 173 -12.35 13.21 6.28
CA THR A 173 -13.26 12.40 5.47
C THR A 173 -13.34 12.94 4.05
N ASN A 174 -13.47 14.26 3.89
CA ASN A 174 -13.45 14.89 2.57
C ASN A 174 -12.12 14.63 1.83
N TRP A 175 -10.98 14.76 2.53
CA TRP A 175 -9.69 14.40 1.95
C TRP A 175 -9.65 12.94 1.50
N LEU A 176 -10.16 12.00 2.31
CA LEU A 176 -10.18 10.58 1.98
C LEU A 176 -11.03 10.30 0.73
N VAL A 177 -12.21 10.91 0.63
CA VAL A 177 -13.11 10.76 -0.53
C VAL A 177 -12.45 11.26 -1.81
N VAL A 178 -11.89 12.48 -1.77
CA VAL A 178 -11.23 13.08 -2.94
C VAL A 178 -10.01 12.26 -3.36
N ARG A 179 -9.19 11.84 -2.41
CA ARG A 179 -7.97 11.06 -2.68
C ARG A 179 -8.28 9.67 -3.23
N ARG A 180 -9.32 9.01 -2.73
CA ARG A 180 -9.76 7.73 -3.30
C ARG A 180 -10.23 7.93 -4.74
N ALA A 181 -11.10 8.91 -4.98
CA ALA A 181 -11.61 9.19 -6.33
C ALA A 181 -10.48 9.44 -7.34
N SER A 182 -9.45 10.22 -6.98
CA SER A 182 -8.30 10.46 -7.86
C SER A 182 -7.44 9.21 -8.07
N THR A 183 -7.21 8.43 -7.01
CA THR A 183 -6.41 7.20 -7.10
C THR A 183 -7.07 6.17 -8.00
N TYR A 184 -8.36 5.93 -7.83
CA TYR A 184 -9.12 4.98 -8.65
C TYR A 184 -9.20 5.44 -10.12
N ALA A 185 -9.42 6.75 -10.35
CA ALA A 185 -9.39 7.33 -11.69
C ALA A 185 -8.04 7.14 -12.39
N HIS A 186 -6.92 7.26 -11.66
CA HIS A 186 -5.58 7.02 -12.20
C HIS A 186 -5.37 5.58 -12.71
N PHE A 187 -6.00 4.60 -12.05
CA PHE A 187 -5.97 3.20 -12.48
C PHE A 187 -7.08 2.84 -13.48
N GLY A 188 -7.90 3.80 -13.92
CA GLY A 188 -8.98 3.59 -14.88
C GLY A 188 -10.14 2.75 -14.36
N VAL A 189 -10.31 2.68 -13.03
CA VAL A 189 -11.38 1.93 -12.37
C VAL A 189 -12.24 2.91 -11.57
N GLU A 190 -13.56 2.72 -11.54
CA GLU A 190 -14.43 3.51 -10.64
C GLU A 190 -14.28 3.04 -9.18
N ASP A 191 -14.37 3.95 -8.19
CA ASP A 191 -14.33 3.54 -6.79
C ASP A 191 -15.53 2.62 -6.49
N PRO A 192 -15.30 1.38 -6.01
CA PRO A 192 -16.40 0.45 -5.69
C PRO A 192 -17.29 0.95 -4.54
N ARG A 193 -16.87 1.98 -3.80
CA ARG A 193 -17.63 2.56 -2.69
C ARG A 193 -18.22 3.91 -3.11
N PRO A 194 -19.55 4.11 -3.00
CA PRO A 194 -20.13 5.42 -3.25
C PRO A 194 -19.75 6.41 -2.14
N ALA A 195 -19.60 7.69 -2.50
CA ALA A 195 -19.15 8.73 -1.57
C ALA A 195 -20.02 8.86 -0.31
N TRP A 196 -21.34 8.68 -0.43
CA TRP A 196 -22.25 8.74 0.72
C TRP A 196 -21.93 7.66 1.77
N GLN A 197 -21.52 6.47 1.34
CA GLN A 197 -21.16 5.38 2.24
C GLN A 197 -19.88 5.74 3.02
N LEU A 198 -18.90 6.35 2.35
CA LEU A 198 -17.68 6.84 3.01
C LEU A 198 -18.02 7.91 4.07
N TRP A 199 -18.90 8.85 3.75
CA TRP A 199 -19.35 9.88 4.70
C TRP A 199 -20.08 9.29 5.91
N VAL A 200 -21.07 8.42 5.70
CA VAL A 200 -21.84 7.81 6.79
C VAL A 200 -20.94 6.95 7.67
N CYS A 201 -20.14 6.07 7.06
CA CYS A 201 -19.26 5.18 7.82
C CYS A 201 -18.18 5.93 8.60
N CYS A 202 -17.67 7.07 8.11
CA CYS A 202 -16.66 7.87 8.81
C CYS A 202 -17.24 8.85 9.84
N LEU A 203 -18.46 9.38 9.64
CA LEU A 203 -19.06 10.34 10.57
C LEU A 203 -19.80 9.67 11.73
N VAL A 204 -20.37 8.49 11.52
CA VAL A 204 -21.14 7.80 12.57
C VAL A 204 -20.19 7.22 13.61
N PRO A 205 -20.25 7.66 14.89
CA PRO A 205 -19.45 7.09 15.97
C PRO A 205 -19.70 5.58 16.10
N LEU A 206 -18.73 4.83 16.62
CA LEU A 206 -18.68 3.36 16.65
C LEU A 206 -18.50 2.69 15.28
N VAL A 207 -19.28 3.07 14.27
CA VAL A 207 -19.14 2.53 12.90
C VAL A 207 -17.79 2.93 12.32
N ASN A 208 -17.40 4.19 12.53
CA ASN A 208 -16.12 4.76 12.12
C ASN A 208 -14.90 3.97 12.63
N LEU A 209 -15.00 3.41 13.84
CA LEU A 209 -13.92 2.70 14.51
C LEU A 209 -13.50 1.42 13.77
N PHE A 210 -14.41 0.86 12.96
CA PHE A 210 -14.14 -0.31 12.12
C PHE A 210 -13.92 0.09 10.65
N TRP A 211 -14.76 0.98 10.11
CA TRP A 211 -14.79 1.24 8.67
C TRP A 211 -13.72 2.21 8.18
N ALA A 212 -13.40 3.28 8.93
CA ALA A 212 -12.37 4.22 8.46
C ALA A 212 -10.99 3.56 8.29
N PRO A 213 -10.51 2.70 9.22
CA PRO A 213 -9.27 1.96 9.02
C PRO A 213 -9.31 1.04 7.79
N VAL A 214 -10.45 0.41 7.52
CA VAL A 214 -10.64 -0.43 6.33
C VAL A 214 -10.52 0.40 5.05
N PHE A 215 -11.14 1.58 4.99
CA PHE A 215 -11.04 2.45 3.81
C PHE A 215 -9.63 2.96 3.56
N VAL A 216 -8.88 3.24 4.63
CA VAL A 216 -7.47 3.63 4.54
C VAL A 216 -6.58 2.46 4.10
N LEU A 217 -6.86 1.24 4.57
CA LEU A 217 -6.18 0.02 4.13
C LEU A 217 -6.44 -0.32 2.66
N GLU A 218 -7.69 -0.16 2.21
CA GLU A 218 -8.05 -0.30 0.79
C GLU A 218 -7.28 0.71 -0.06
N LEU A 219 -7.25 1.99 0.35
CA LEU A 219 -6.49 3.02 -0.35
C LEU A 219 -5.00 2.68 -0.42
N ALA A 220 -4.38 2.29 0.70
CA ALA A 220 -2.98 1.89 0.74
C ALA A 220 -2.67 0.65 -0.13
N ARG A 221 -3.66 -0.25 -0.31
CA ARG A 221 -3.53 -1.42 -1.19
C ARG A 221 -3.56 -1.00 -2.65
N VAL A 222 -4.47 -0.11 -3.04
CA VAL A 222 -4.59 0.39 -4.43
C VAL A 222 -3.35 1.18 -4.83
N GLU A 223 -2.83 2.02 -3.94
CA GLU A 223 -1.58 2.76 -4.18
C GLU A 223 -0.32 1.85 -4.16
N GLY A 224 -0.45 0.56 -3.80
CA GLY A 224 0.69 -0.38 -3.73
C GLY A 224 1.63 -0.12 -2.54
N ARG A 225 1.22 0.69 -1.56
CA ARG A 225 2.06 1.12 -0.42
C ARG A 225 1.75 0.40 0.90
N LEU A 226 0.92 -0.64 0.84
CA LEU A 226 0.47 -1.37 2.02
C LEU A 226 1.62 -1.96 2.85
N SER A 227 2.74 -2.37 2.23
CA SER A 227 3.87 -2.96 2.94
C SER A 227 4.50 -2.02 3.98
N TRP A 228 4.62 -0.73 3.69
CA TRP A 228 5.18 0.26 4.60
C TRP A 228 4.12 0.93 5.50
N LEU A 229 2.92 1.20 4.97
CA LEU A 229 1.86 1.85 5.75
C LEU A 229 1.09 0.92 6.69
N ARG A 230 1.19 -0.40 6.55
CA ARG A 230 0.44 -1.35 7.40
C ARG A 230 0.73 -1.15 8.89
N THR A 231 2.00 -1.02 9.28
CA THR A 231 2.36 -0.85 10.69
C THR A 231 1.85 0.47 11.27
N PRO A 232 2.08 1.64 10.63
CA PRO A 232 1.45 2.89 11.04
C PRO A 232 -0.07 2.82 11.17
N ILE A 233 -0.77 2.21 10.19
CA ILE A 233 -2.22 2.10 10.20
C ILE A 233 -2.71 1.25 11.37
N VAL A 234 -2.07 0.11 11.64
CA VAL A 234 -2.47 -0.77 12.76
C VAL A 234 -2.22 -0.08 14.11
N VAL A 235 -1.07 0.59 14.29
CA VAL A 235 -0.77 1.33 15.53
C VAL A 235 -1.78 2.45 15.75
N TRP A 236 -2.07 3.24 14.71
CA TRP A 236 -3.11 4.26 14.74
C TRP A 236 -4.48 3.67 15.10
N TRP A 237 -4.86 2.55 14.48
CA TRP A 237 -6.14 1.90 14.74
C TRP A 237 -6.25 1.40 16.20
N CYS A 238 -5.21 0.77 16.74
CA CYS A 238 -5.18 0.35 18.14
C CYS A 238 -5.26 1.55 19.09
N ALA A 239 -4.50 2.61 18.84
CA ALA A 239 -4.54 3.81 19.66
C ALA A 239 -5.92 4.49 19.65
N TRP A 240 -6.60 4.44 18.51
CA TRP A 240 -7.96 4.93 18.39
C TRP A 240 -8.96 4.13 19.23
N TRP A 241 -8.86 2.80 19.23
CA TRP A 241 -9.64 1.94 20.13
C TRP A 241 -9.39 2.26 21.60
N VAL A 242 -8.12 2.41 21.99
CA VAL A 242 -7.75 2.78 23.37
C VAL A 242 -8.37 4.13 23.74
N SER A 243 -8.23 5.15 22.89
CA SER A 243 -8.82 6.47 23.11
C SER A 243 -10.35 6.39 23.25
N PHE A 244 -11.03 5.59 22.42
CA PHE A 244 -12.47 5.38 22.52
C PHE A 244 -12.87 4.71 23.84
N LEU A 245 -12.19 3.63 24.23
CA LEU A 245 -12.47 2.89 25.46
C LEU A 245 -12.25 3.75 26.71
N VAL A 246 -11.15 4.51 26.75
CA VAL A 246 -10.86 5.44 27.85
C VAL A 246 -11.93 6.54 27.90
N SER A 247 -12.34 7.08 26.75
CA SER A 247 -13.39 8.11 26.71
C SER A 247 -14.75 7.56 27.17
N ALA A 248 -15.11 6.34 26.76
CA ALA A 248 -16.33 5.67 27.19
C ALA A 248 -16.31 5.40 28.70
N PHE A 249 -15.16 4.98 29.25
CA PHE A 249 -14.98 4.81 30.70
C PHE A 249 -15.11 6.14 31.46
N SER A 250 -14.48 7.20 30.97
CA SER A 250 -14.59 8.54 31.58
C SER A 250 -16.01 9.10 31.51
N PHE A 251 -16.74 8.82 30.42
CA PHE A 251 -18.14 9.17 30.31
C PHE A 251 -19.02 8.37 31.28
N ALA A 252 -18.83 7.05 31.36
CA ALA A 252 -19.60 6.19 32.26
C ALA A 252 -19.38 6.54 33.74
N THR A 253 -18.18 6.98 34.11
CA THR A 253 -17.82 7.39 35.48
C THR A 253 -18.19 8.84 35.79
N SER A 254 -18.70 9.62 34.83
CA SER A 254 -19.03 11.04 35.06
C SER A 254 -20.22 11.26 35.99
N PHE A 255 -21.06 10.24 36.19
CA PHE A 255 -22.27 10.30 37.01
C PHE A 255 -22.01 10.10 38.52
N THR A 256 -20.77 9.88 38.95
CA THR A 256 -20.46 9.70 40.37
C THR A 256 -20.60 11.01 41.13
N SER A 257 -21.36 11.01 42.23
CA SER A 257 -21.58 12.20 43.06
C SER A 257 -20.68 12.26 44.31
N ASP A 258 -19.93 11.19 44.60
CA ASP A 258 -19.00 11.18 45.72
C ASP A 258 -17.75 12.02 45.42
N SER A 259 -17.19 12.65 46.45
CA SER A 259 -16.01 13.51 46.38
C SER A 259 -14.78 12.80 45.77
N GLN A 260 -14.55 11.53 46.14
CA GLN A 260 -13.48 10.72 45.55
C GLN A 260 -13.80 10.31 44.10
N GLY A 261 -15.08 10.07 43.80
CA GLY A 261 -15.56 9.80 42.44
C GLY A 261 -15.28 10.96 41.49
N ILE A 262 -15.58 12.19 41.92
CA ILE A 262 -15.32 13.42 41.14
C ILE A 262 -13.81 13.58 40.85
N ALA A 263 -12.96 13.34 41.85
CA ALA A 263 -11.51 13.41 41.66
C ALA A 263 -11.01 12.34 40.67
N ASN A 264 -11.42 11.09 40.85
CA ASN A 264 -11.06 9.99 39.96
C ASN A 264 -11.56 10.20 38.53
N ASN A 265 -12.79 10.72 38.37
CA ASN A 265 -13.33 11.07 37.07
C ASN A 265 -12.52 12.20 36.40
N THR A 266 -12.11 13.23 37.16
CA THR A 266 -11.28 14.31 36.62
C THR A 266 -9.95 13.78 36.06
N VAL A 267 -9.33 12.84 36.76
CA VAL A 267 -8.12 12.14 36.28
C VAL A 267 -8.43 11.31 35.04
N ALA A 268 -9.53 10.55 35.03
CA ALA A 268 -9.94 9.75 33.89
C ALA A 268 -10.22 10.62 32.64
N VAL A 269 -10.88 11.75 32.79
CA VAL A 269 -11.13 12.74 31.72
C VAL A 269 -9.81 13.32 31.19
N THR A 270 -8.87 13.64 32.08
CA THR A 270 -7.54 14.12 31.68
C THR A 270 -6.79 13.07 30.84
N ILE A 271 -6.82 11.80 31.28
CA ILE A 271 -6.23 10.67 30.53
C ILE A 271 -6.95 10.47 29.20
N ALA A 272 -8.27 10.65 29.14
CA ALA A 272 -9.05 10.55 27.89
C ALA A 272 -8.60 11.61 26.86
N TYR A 273 -8.43 12.87 27.29
CA TYR A 273 -7.94 13.92 26.39
C TYR A 273 -6.51 13.68 25.92
N LEU A 274 -5.62 13.18 26.79
CA LEU A 274 -4.27 12.78 26.40
C LEU A 274 -4.28 11.63 25.39
N ALA A 275 -5.13 10.62 25.60
CA ALA A 275 -5.30 9.51 24.67
C ALA A 275 -5.87 9.98 23.33
N ALA A 276 -6.83 10.91 23.33
CA ALA A 276 -7.36 11.53 22.12
C ALA A 276 -6.31 12.34 21.37
N LEU A 277 -5.47 13.11 22.08
CA LEU A 277 -4.36 13.83 21.49
C LEU A 277 -3.33 12.89 20.86
N ALA A 278 -2.98 11.79 21.55
CA ALA A 278 -2.08 10.77 21.02
C ALA A 278 -2.66 10.08 19.77
N ALA A 279 -3.96 9.74 19.78
CA ALA A 279 -4.64 9.19 18.61
C ALA A 279 -4.63 10.18 17.44
N LEU A 280 -4.86 11.47 17.68
CA LEU A 280 -4.81 12.52 16.65
C LEU A 280 -3.40 12.69 16.07
N LEU A 281 -2.35 12.64 16.90
CA LEU A 281 -0.96 12.66 16.45
C LEU A 281 -0.62 11.46 15.55
N LEU A 282 -1.15 10.27 15.87
CA LEU A 282 -1.01 9.09 15.03
C LEU A 282 -1.79 9.24 13.72
N THR A 283 -2.97 9.87 13.74
CA THR A 283 -3.72 10.25 12.53
C THR A 283 -2.88 11.16 11.63
N VAL A 284 -2.21 12.17 12.20
CA VAL A 284 -1.30 13.07 11.46
C VAL A 284 -0.13 12.31 10.87
N ARG A 285 0.51 11.41 11.65
CA ARG A 285 1.60 10.57 11.15
C ARG A 285 1.16 9.69 9.98
N MET A 286 -0.01 9.09 10.09
CA MET A 286 -0.61 8.29 9.02
C MET A 286 -0.87 9.16 7.78
N TYR A 287 -1.55 10.30 7.96
CA TYR A 287 -1.82 11.26 6.89
C TYR A 287 -0.54 11.71 6.17
N GLN A 288 0.50 12.07 6.92
CA GLN A 288 1.81 12.42 6.37
C GLN A 288 2.42 11.26 5.59
N GLY A 289 2.28 10.02 6.05
CA GLY A 289 2.74 8.83 5.30
C GLY A 289 2.09 8.69 3.92
N PHE A 290 0.85 9.14 3.76
CA PHE A 290 0.18 9.19 2.46
C PHE A 290 0.63 10.38 1.60
N GLU A 291 0.84 11.55 2.20
CA GLU A 291 1.29 12.78 1.52
C GLU A 291 2.78 12.78 1.13
N HIS A 292 3.64 12.03 1.82
CA HIS A 292 5.04 11.87 1.41
C HIS A 292 5.09 11.08 0.10
N GLN A 293 5.14 11.81 -1.00
CA GLN A 293 5.40 11.28 -2.33
C GLN A 293 6.89 10.93 -2.38
N THR A 294 7.22 9.68 -2.04
CA THR A 294 8.58 9.18 -2.17
C THR A 294 8.98 9.30 -3.63
N VAL A 295 10.00 10.14 -3.88
CA VAL A 295 10.76 10.26 -5.14
C VAL A 295 11.38 8.88 -5.55
N ASP A 296 11.22 7.85 -4.72
CA ASP A 296 11.61 6.46 -4.93
C ASP A 296 10.80 5.68 -5.96
N GLN A 297 9.82 6.30 -6.65
CA GLN A 297 9.45 5.86 -8.00
C GLN A 297 10.54 6.26 -9.02
N ARG A 298 11.82 6.11 -8.66
CA ARG A 298 12.89 5.95 -9.63
C ARG A 298 12.55 4.66 -10.37
N PRO A 299 12.24 4.69 -11.67
CA PRO A 299 12.03 3.46 -12.40
C PRO A 299 13.29 2.62 -12.23
N THR A 300 13.15 1.47 -11.56
CA THR A 300 14.25 0.53 -11.33
C THR A 300 14.76 -0.06 -12.65
N LYS A 301 14.06 0.24 -13.75
CA LYS A 301 14.52 0.06 -15.11
C LYS A 301 15.27 1.31 -15.56
N ARG A 302 16.60 1.19 -15.63
CA ARG A 302 17.47 2.13 -16.35
C ARG A 302 17.04 2.10 -17.81
N TRP A 303 16.40 3.17 -18.27
CA TRP A 303 16.18 3.38 -19.69
C TRP A 303 17.55 3.59 -20.35
N VAL A 304 17.99 2.61 -21.12
CA VAL A 304 19.14 2.78 -22.02
C VAL A 304 18.56 3.34 -23.30
N VAL A 305 18.82 4.63 -23.55
CA VAL A 305 18.60 5.21 -24.88
C VAL A 305 19.61 4.51 -25.80
N VAL A 306 19.12 3.59 -26.62
CA VAL A 306 19.90 3.05 -27.74
C VAL A 306 19.94 4.18 -28.76
N ALA A 307 21.13 4.72 -29.02
CA ALA A 307 21.29 5.63 -30.15
C ALA A 307 20.97 4.84 -31.41
N ASP A 308 20.08 5.35 -32.26
CA ASP A 308 19.91 4.82 -33.60
C ASP A 308 21.24 5.04 -34.34
N ASP A 309 22.00 3.96 -34.53
CA ASP A 309 23.10 3.92 -35.49
C ASP A 309 22.50 4.06 -36.89
N THR A 310 22.20 5.30 -37.25
CA THR A 310 21.97 5.70 -38.64
C THR A 310 23.32 5.58 -39.34
N PRO A 311 23.48 4.67 -40.33
CA PRO A 311 24.70 4.62 -41.10
C PRO A 311 24.77 5.94 -41.88
N LYS A 312 25.71 6.81 -41.51
CA LYS A 312 26.13 7.88 -42.41
C LYS A 312 26.70 7.20 -43.64
N ASP A 313 25.99 7.38 -44.75
CA ASP A 313 26.39 6.93 -46.06
C ASP A 313 27.87 7.24 -46.31
N ALA A 314 28.58 6.19 -46.69
CA ALA A 314 29.95 6.27 -47.17
C ALA A 314 29.95 7.01 -48.51
N GLU A 315 30.76 8.05 -48.63
CA GLU A 315 31.20 8.55 -49.93
C GLU A 315 32.72 8.72 -49.95
N PRO A 316 33.40 8.38 -51.07
CA PRO A 316 34.76 7.87 -51.07
C PRO A 316 35.84 8.95 -50.98
N ARG A 317 37.01 8.46 -50.59
CA ARG A 317 38.26 9.18 -50.42
C ARG A 317 39.00 9.22 -51.76
N ASP A 318 39.03 10.38 -52.41
CA ASP A 318 40.01 10.67 -53.45
C ASP A 318 41.12 11.56 -52.87
N ARG A 319 42.36 11.07 -52.98
CA ARG A 319 43.60 11.82 -52.77
C ARG A 319 44.10 12.31 -54.12
N GLU A 320 44.50 13.57 -54.19
CA GLU A 320 45.72 14.14 -54.81
C GLU A 320 45.53 15.68 -54.75
N ALA A 321 46.34 16.42 -53.99
CA ALA A 321 47.39 17.35 -54.47
C ALA A 321 46.87 18.39 -55.49
N ASP A 322 47.11 19.70 -55.41
CA ASP A 322 48.03 20.52 -54.64
C ASP A 322 47.61 21.99 -54.84
N ASP A 323 48.13 22.84 -53.97
CA ASP A 323 48.49 24.24 -54.20
C ASP A 323 47.48 25.41 -54.09
N ALA A 324 48.06 26.47 -53.50
CA ALA A 324 47.75 27.88 -53.59
C ALA A 324 46.80 28.53 -52.56
N SER A 325 47.35 28.66 -51.36
CA SER A 325 47.80 29.96 -50.81
C SER A 325 46.88 30.80 -49.91
N ARG A 326 47.57 31.26 -48.84
CA ARG A 326 47.49 32.61 -48.23
C ARG A 326 46.38 32.78 -47.17
N ALA A 327 46.63 33.23 -45.95
CA ALA A 327 47.79 33.67 -45.19
C ALA A 327 47.29 34.01 -43.78
N GLU A 328 48.21 34.19 -42.82
CA GLU A 328 48.07 35.00 -41.59
C GLU A 328 47.00 34.56 -40.56
N SER A 329 47.25 34.41 -39.25
CA SER A 329 48.28 34.88 -38.33
C SER A 329 48.14 34.05 -37.04
N ASP A 330 49.23 33.47 -36.54
CA ASP A 330 49.92 33.89 -35.30
C ASP A 330 48.99 34.01 -34.08
N ARG A 331 48.98 33.00 -33.18
CA ARG A 331 49.90 32.86 -32.05
C ARG A 331 49.92 34.09 -31.12
N MET A 332 49.19 34.00 -30.01
CA MET A 332 49.66 34.55 -28.71
C MET A 332 48.81 33.99 -27.54
N GLU A 333 49.41 33.14 -26.70
CA GLU A 333 49.01 33.02 -25.28
C GLU A 333 49.60 34.20 -24.49
N PRO A 334 49.00 34.60 -23.35
CA PRO A 334 49.73 34.34 -22.12
C PRO A 334 48.88 33.97 -20.89
N ALA A 335 49.40 32.99 -20.15
CA ALA A 335 49.77 32.98 -18.73
C ALA A 335 48.76 33.26 -17.59
N ALA A 336 48.88 32.36 -16.62
CA ALA A 336 48.30 32.34 -15.28
C ALA A 336 48.76 33.46 -14.32
N SER A 337 47.87 33.83 -13.41
CA SER A 337 48.09 34.17 -11.98
C SER A 337 46.68 34.36 -11.37
N GLY A 338 46.24 33.78 -10.25
CA GLY A 338 46.86 33.71 -8.93
C GLY A 338 46.17 34.71 -7.98
N ILE A 339 45.53 34.20 -6.91
CA ILE A 339 45.54 34.75 -5.53
C ILE A 339 44.41 35.74 -5.07
N ILE A 340 43.55 35.20 -4.16
CA ILE A 340 43.05 35.69 -2.84
C ILE A 340 41.85 36.69 -2.69
N SER A 341 40.91 36.21 -1.85
CA SER A 341 39.94 36.82 -0.89
C SER A 341 39.09 38.05 -1.23
N THR A 342 37.79 37.90 -1.01
CA THR A 342 37.11 38.42 0.20
C THR A 342 35.84 37.64 0.51
#